data_AF-A0AA40KPF4-F1
#
_entry.id   AF-A0AA40KPF4-F1
#
_cell.length_a   1.000
_cell.length_b   1.000
_cell.length_c   1.000
_cell.angle_alpha   90.00
_cell.angle_beta   90.00
_cell.angle_gamma   90.00
#
_symmetry.space_group_name_H-M   'P 1'
#
loop_
_entity.id
_entity.type
_entity.pdbx_description
1 polymer ?
#
loop_
_entity_poly.entity_id
_entity_poly.type
_entity_poly.pdbx_seq_one_letter_code
_entity_poly.pdbx_strand_id
1 'polypeptide(L)' 'MGKIENHPRNKLGITLTKFIRIGIADKNDNPPYFDKGLYEAEVDENEDIQHTVLTVTAKDHDECKWT' A
#
# COMPACT_ATOMS: atom_id res chain seq x y z
N MET A 1 71.08 3.58 -15.09
CA MET A 1 70.70 2.67 -16.18
C MET A 1 69.39 2.00 -15.79
N GLY A 2 68.29 2.35 -16.45
CA GLY A 2 66.96 1.84 -16.11
C GLY A 2 66.71 0.43 -16.62
N LYS A 3 65.88 -0.32 -15.90
CA LYS A 3 64.95 -1.26 -16.52
C LYS A 3 63.58 -1.04 -15.88
N ILE A 4 62.66 -0.62 -16.74
CA ILE A 4 61.24 -0.55 -16.48
C ILE A 4 60.67 -1.98 -16.54
N GLU A 5 59.99 -2.43 -15.49
CA GLU A 5 58.98 -3.46 -15.65
C GLU A 5 57.62 -2.81 -15.41
N ASN A 6 56.97 -2.47 -16.51
CA ASN A 6 55.58 -2.04 -16.50
C ASN A 6 54.75 -3.26 -16.08
N HIS A 7 54.35 -3.33 -14.81
CA HIS A 7 53.31 -4.27 -14.41
C HIS A 7 52.06 -3.97 -15.24
N PRO A 8 51.53 -4.94 -16.00
CA PRO A 8 50.39 -4.66 -16.87
C PRO A 8 49.20 -4.25 -16.00
N ARG A 9 48.85 -2.96 -16.04
CA ARG A 9 47.56 -2.47 -15.54
C ARG A 9 46.50 -2.82 -16.56
N ASN A 10 46.18 -4.10 -16.67
CA ASN A 10 44.92 -4.55 -17.25
C ASN A 10 43.98 -4.95 -16.10
N LYS A 11 43.69 -3.99 -15.21
CA LYS A 11 42.43 -4.04 -14.48
C LYS A 11 41.36 -3.66 -15.51
N LEU A 12 40.95 -4.64 -16.32
CA LEU A 12 39.75 -4.55 -17.13
C LEU A 12 38.68 -4.05 -16.16
N GLY A 13 38.12 -2.87 -16.42
CA GLY A 13 37.04 -2.35 -15.60
C GLY A 13 35.90 -3.34 -15.69
N ILE A 14 35.85 -4.27 -14.74
CA ILE A 14 34.80 -5.29 -14.68
C ILE A 14 33.56 -4.55 -14.24
N THR A 15 32.77 -4.13 -15.24
CA THR A 15 31.46 -3.56 -14.99
C THR A 15 30.52 -4.70 -14.63
N LEU A 16 30.10 -4.73 -13.38
CA LEU A 16 29.23 -5.76 -12.83
C LEU A 16 27.84 -5.16 -12.63
N THR A 17 26.93 -5.47 -13.55
CA THR A 17 25.54 -5.03 -13.43
C THR A 17 24.76 -6.06 -12.61
N LYS A 18 24.02 -5.59 -11.61
CA LYS A 18 23.08 -6.39 -10.83
C LYS A 18 21.69 -5.79 -10.96
N PHE A 19 20.69 -6.65 -11.13
CA PHE A 19 19.29 -6.24 -11.10
C PHE A 19 18.77 -6.43 -9.68
N ILE A 20 18.19 -5.37 -9.13
CA ILE A 20 17.49 -5.40 -7.84
C ILE A 20 16.01 -5.26 -8.15
N ARG A 21 15.21 -6.19 -7.64
CA ARG A 21 13.75 -6.05 -7.64
C ARG A 21 13.34 -5.41 -6.33
N ILE A 22 12.63 -4.29 -6.42
CA ILE A 22 12.08 -3.58 -5.28
C ILE A 22 10.56 -3.78 -5.35
N GLY A 23 9.99 -4.33 -4.27
CA GLY A 23 8.55 -4.37 -4.07
C GLY A 23 8.17 -3.31 -3.05
N ILE A 24 7.15 -2.51 -3.36
CA ILE A 24 6.53 -1.62 -2.38
C ILE A 24 5.24 -2.33 -1.97
N ALA A 25 5.16 -2.71 -0.70
CA ALA A 25 3.92 -3.21 -0.14
C ALA A 25 3.03 -2.01 0.17
N ASP A 26 1.77 -2.11 -0.27
CA ASP A 26 0.75 -1.19 0.20
C ASP A 26 0.55 -1.40 1.71
N LYS A 27 0.48 -0.31 2.43
CA LYS A 27 0.16 -0.32 3.85
C LYS A 27 -1.20 0.33 3.96
N ASN A 28 -2.14 -0.34 4.62
CA ASN A 28 -3.40 0.29 4.99
C ASN A 28 -3.11 1.46 5.94
N ASP A 29 -3.07 2.65 5.35
CA ASP A 29 -2.86 3.93 6.00
C ASP A 29 -4.04 4.89 5.78
N ASN A 30 -5.05 4.48 5.01
CA ASN A 30 -6.33 5.17 4.92
C ASN A 30 -7.36 4.41 5.78
N PRO A 31 -7.81 4.98 6.91
CA PRO A 31 -8.88 4.37 7.68
C PRO A 31 -10.24 4.53 6.98
N PRO A 32 -11.21 3.65 7.25
CA PRO A 32 -12.54 3.78 6.70
C PRO A 32 -13.23 5.04 7.27
N TYR A 33 -14.04 5.68 6.44
CA TYR A 33 -14.77 6.90 6.76
C TYR A 33 -16.27 6.73 6.44
N PHE A 34 -17.10 7.46 7.16
CA PHE A 34 -18.52 7.57 6.87
C PHE A 34 -18.81 8.86 6.08
N ASP A 35 -19.83 8.83 5.22
CA ASP A 35 -20.21 9.99 4.41
C ASP A 35 -20.82 11.13 5.25
N LYS A 36 -21.38 10.82 6.42
CA LYS A 36 -22.01 11.80 7.31
C LYS A 36 -21.35 11.82 8.68
N GLY A 37 -21.26 13.00 9.28
CA GLY A 37 -20.83 13.16 10.67
C GLY A 37 -21.88 12.73 11.70
N LEU A 38 -23.15 12.63 11.29
CA LEU A 38 -24.26 12.13 12.11
C LEU A 38 -25.24 11.35 11.24
N TYR A 39 -25.68 10.19 11.75
CA TYR A 39 -26.81 9.45 11.22
C TYR A 39 -27.86 9.33 12.32
N GLU A 40 -29.09 9.74 12.00
CA GLU A 40 -30.22 9.73 12.92
C GLU A 40 -31.41 9.09 12.19
N ALA A 41 -32.19 8.31 12.91
CA ALA A 41 -33.37 7.63 12.42
C ALA A 41 -34.38 7.47 13.56
N GLU A 42 -35.67 7.48 13.21
CA GLU A 42 -36.78 7.28 14.13
C GLU A 42 -37.50 5.98 13.74
N VAL A 43 -38.12 5.33 14.73
CA VAL A 43 -38.84 4.06 14.57
C VAL A 43 -40.09 4.09 15.44
N ASP A 44 -41.20 3.54 14.93
CA ASP A 44 -42.45 3.44 15.68
C ASP A 44 -42.35 2.42 16.82
N GLU A 45 -43.10 2.63 17.89
CA GLU A 45 -43.12 1.73 19.03
C GLU A 45 -43.72 0.35 18.70
N ASN A 46 -44.54 0.27 17.65
CA ASN A 46 -45.25 -0.93 17.22
C ASN A 46 -44.55 -1.69 16.09
N GLU A 47 -43.28 -1.42 15.81
CA GLU A 47 -42.54 -2.12 14.78
C GLU A 47 -42.28 -3.60 15.12
N ASP A 48 -42.23 -4.42 14.08
CA ASP A 48 -42.03 -5.86 14.20
C ASP A 48 -40.64 -6.23 14.73
N ILE A 49 -40.55 -7.42 15.34
CA ILE A 49 -39.28 -7.98 15.79
C ILE A 49 -38.37 -8.20 14.58
N GLN A 50 -37.11 -7.74 14.67
CA GLN A 50 -36.11 -7.70 13.60
C GLN A 50 -36.29 -6.59 12.56
N HIS A 51 -37.11 -5.56 12.85
CA HIS A 51 -37.13 -4.35 12.05
C HIS A 51 -35.74 -3.68 11.99
N THR A 52 -35.26 -3.36 10.79
CA THR A 52 -33.98 -2.69 10.60
C THR A 52 -34.20 -1.18 10.55
N VAL A 53 -33.72 -0.48 11.58
CA VAL A 53 -33.91 0.97 11.74
C VAL A 53 -32.96 1.78 10.85
N LEU A 54 -31.71 1.35 10.76
CA LEU A 54 -30.70 2.06 9.98
C LEU A 54 -29.61 1.10 9.51
N THR A 55 -29.19 1.26 8.25
CA THR A 55 -27.96 0.67 7.73
C THR A 55 -27.02 1.79 7.32
N VAL A 56 -25.79 1.75 7.82
CA VAL A 56 -24.73 2.71 7.47
C VAL A 56 -23.60 2.02 6.73
N THR A 57 -22.93 2.77 5.87
CA THR A 57 -21.80 2.29 5.08
C THR A 57 -20.60 3.17 5.38
N ALA A 58 -19.51 2.54 5.80
CA ALA A 58 -18.19 3.16 5.78
C ALA A 58 -17.50 2.80 4.46
N LYS A 59 -16.76 3.74 3.90
CA LYS A 59 -15.94 3.57 2.70
C LYS A 59 -14.48 3.65 3.09
N ASP A 60 -13.64 2.96 2.36
CA ASP A 60 -12.20 3.04 2.51
C ASP A 60 -11.59 3.48 1.18
N HIS A 61 -10.59 4.36 1.22
CA HIS A 61 -9.90 4.83 0.01
C HIS A 61 -8.82 3.85 -0.45
N ASP A 62 -8.41 2.90 0.39
CA ASP A 62 -7.50 1.85 0.01
C ASP A 62 -8.18 0.96 -1.04
N GLU A 63 -7.52 0.81 -2.19
CA GLU A 63 -7.91 -0.19 -3.17
C GLU A 63 -7.70 -1.56 -2.52
N CYS A 64 -8.77 -2.30 -2.24
CA CYS A 64 -8.69 -3.74 -1.95
C CYS A 64 -7.98 -4.46 -3.11
N LYS A 65 -6.65 -4.49 -3.10
CA LYS A 65 -5.79 -5.09 -4.12
C LYS A 65 -5.29 -6.44 -3.64
N TRP A 66 -6.20 -7.41 -3.58
CA TRP A 66 -5.82 -8.82 -3.65
C TRP A 66 -6.80 -9.59 -4.53
N THR A 67 -6.71 -9.34 -5.83
CA THR A 67 -6.89 -10.35 -6.88
C THR A 67 -5.75 -10.25 -7.88
#